data_AF-A0A2H6H244-F1
#
_entry.id   AF-A0A2H6H244-F1
#
_cell.length_a   1.000
_cell.length_b   1.000
_cell.length_c   1.000
_cell.angle_alpha   90.00
_cell.angle_beta   90.00
_cell.angle_gamma   90.00
#
_symmetry.space_group_name_H-M   'P 1'
#
loop_
_entity.id
_entity.type
_entity.pdbx_description
1 polymer ?
#
loop_
_entity_poly.entity_id
_entity_poly.type
_entity_poly.pdbx_seq_one_letter_code
_entity_poly.pdbx_strand_id
1 'polypeptide(L)'
;MANDDGLVDEFERIQKLKSEIELKEKEIKIKIIELAKEKNTDILFGTNKKCSVKEYEKIIYPEDKENFVNLIKNKGLYDKFSSLNYFKLAPAVRKKELDSEILDLIKKERDFRISLKDK
;
A
#
# COMPACT_ATOMS: atom_id res chain seq x y z
N MET A 1 -20.66 37.22 16.61
CA MET A 1 -19.71 36.11 16.39
C MET A 1 -19.90 35.15 17.55
N ALA A 2 -20.17 33.87 17.28
CA ALA A 2 -20.29 32.88 18.34
C ALA A 2 -18.89 32.63 18.91
N ASN A 3 -18.71 32.82 20.22
CA ASN A 3 -17.45 32.54 20.90
C ASN A 3 -17.45 31.05 21.24
N ASP A 4 -16.46 30.32 20.75
CA ASP A 4 -16.35 28.86 20.78
C ASP A 4 -15.46 28.36 21.92
N ASP A 5 -15.12 29.23 22.88
CA ASP A 5 -14.29 28.93 24.06
C ASP A 5 -12.92 28.32 23.70
N GLY A 6 -12.37 28.66 22.53
CA GLY A 6 -11.07 28.18 22.05
C GLY A 6 -11.09 26.76 21.45
N LEU A 7 -12.27 26.19 21.20
CA LEU A 7 -12.41 24.85 20.60
C LEU A 7 -11.80 24.78 19.18
N VAL A 8 -11.92 25.84 18.38
CA VAL A 8 -11.32 25.91 17.03
C VAL A 8 -9.79 25.93 17.10
N ASP A 9 -9.20 26.65 18.06
CA ASP A 9 -7.74 26.70 18.26
C ASP A 9 -7.19 25.34 18.71
N GLU A 10 -7.89 24.68 19.64
CA GLU A 10 -7.52 23.34 20.09
C GLU A 10 -7.66 22.31 18.96
N PHE A 11 -8.69 22.42 18.13
CA PHE A 11 -8.87 21.56 16.95
C PHE A 11 -7.75 21.77 15.91
N GLU A 12 -7.35 23.02 15.64
CA GLU A 12 -6.23 23.34 14.76
C GLU A 12 -4.92 22.72 15.29
N ARG A 13 -4.67 22.84 16.61
CA ARG A 13 -3.51 22.24 17.27
C ARG A 13 -3.49 20.71 17.13
N ILE A 14 -4.62 20.05 17.36
CA ILE A 14 -4.74 18.60 17.18
C ILE A 14 -4.49 18.20 15.72
N GLN A 15 -4.99 18.96 14.74
CA GLN A 15 -4.72 18.68 13.32
C GLN A 15 -3.23 18.79 12.97
N LYS A 16 -2.55 19.81 13.50
CA LYS A 16 -1.10 19.98 13.30
C LYS A 16 -0.33 18.80 13.90
N LEU A 17 -0.63 18.45 15.16
CA LEU A 17 0.00 17.30 15.83
C LEU A 17 -0.23 15.99 15.07
N LYS A 18 -1.44 15.77 14.57
CA LYS A 18 -1.77 14.60 13.76
C LYS A 18 -0.88 14.53 12.51
N SER A 19 -0.77 15.64 11.80
CA SER A 19 0.06 15.72 10.58
C SER A 19 1.54 15.47 10.88
N GLU A 20 2.07 16.02 11.98
CA GLU A 20 3.45 15.77 12.43
C GLU A 20 3.69 14.30 12.84
N ILE A 21 2.73 13.68 13.53
CA ILE A 21 2.79 12.27 13.91
C ILE A 21 2.77 11.38 12.66
N GLU A 22 1.92 11.69 11.67
CA GLU A 22 1.86 10.94 10.40
C GLU A 22 3.17 11.04 9.61
N LEU A 23 3.84 12.20 9.63
CA LEU A 23 5.16 12.37 9.02
C LEU A 23 6.23 11.53 9.76
N LYS A 24 6.28 11.63 11.09
CA LYS A 24 7.21 10.83 11.90
C LYS A 24 6.99 9.33 11.74
N GLU A 25 5.74 8.89 11.66
CA GLU A 25 5.40 7.48 11.42
C GLU A 25 5.98 7.00 10.07
N LYS A 26 5.83 7.79 9.01
CA LYS A 26 6.39 7.49 7.68
C LYS A 26 7.92 7.41 7.73
N GLU A 27 8.58 8.36 8.40
CA GLU A 27 10.04 8.35 8.55
C GLU A 27 10.55 7.11 9.29
N ILE A 28 9.90 6.77 10.42
CA ILE A 28 10.25 5.58 11.20
C ILE A 28 10.02 4.31 10.38
N LYS A 29 8.93 4.22 9.62
CA LYS A 29 8.63 3.10 8.74
C LYS A 29 9.74 2.90 7.70
N ILE A 30 10.23 3.97 7.07
CA ILE A 30 11.34 3.91 6.11
C ILE A 30 12.60 3.36 6.80
N LYS A 31 12.97 3.91 7.96
CA LYS A 31 14.14 3.46 8.73
C LYS A 31 14.07 1.99 9.13
N ILE A 32 12.89 1.50 9.51
CA ILE A 32 12.68 0.08 9.84
C ILE A 32 12.91 -0.81 8.61
N ILE A 33 12.42 -0.38 7.43
CA ILE A 33 12.61 -1.12 6.18
C ILE A 33 14.09 -1.14 5.78
N GLU A 34 14.79 -0.01 5.88
CA GLU A 34 16.22 0.10 5.60
C GLU A 34 17.02 -0.81 6.54
N LEU A 35 16.76 -0.76 7.85
CA LEU A 35 17.42 -1.62 8.83
C LEU A 35 17.17 -3.11 8.58
N ALA A 36 15.95 -3.48 8.18
CA ALA A 36 15.60 -4.86 7.83
C ALA A 36 16.38 -5.34 6.59
N LYS A 37 16.54 -4.48 5.58
CA LYS A 37 17.34 -4.76 4.38
C LYS A 37 18.83 -4.90 4.71
N GLU A 38 19.39 -3.97 5.49
CA GLU A 38 20.80 -4.01 5.90
C GLU A 38 21.13 -5.29 6.67
N LYS A 39 20.21 -5.73 7.54
CA LYS A 39 20.37 -6.95 8.34
C LYS A 39 19.93 -8.21 7.62
N ASN A 40 19.42 -8.10 6.38
CA ASN A 40 18.88 -9.19 5.59
C ASN A 40 17.89 -10.07 6.40
N THR A 41 16.95 -9.42 7.10
CA THR A 41 15.99 -10.08 7.99
C THR A 41 14.58 -9.54 7.83
N ASP A 42 13.60 -10.43 7.84
CA ASP A 42 12.18 -10.08 7.80
C ASP A 42 11.61 -9.70 9.18
N ILE A 43 12.39 -9.85 10.26
CA ILE A 43 11.93 -9.64 11.63
C ILE A 43 12.92 -8.79 12.41
N LEU A 44 12.46 -7.66 12.91
CA LEU A 44 13.19 -6.78 13.82
C LEU A 44 12.57 -6.85 15.22
N PHE A 45 13.41 -6.87 16.25
CA PHE A 45 12.97 -6.89 17.64
C PHE A 45 13.24 -5.53 18.28
N GLY A 46 12.17 -4.90 18.77
CA GLY A 46 12.26 -3.78 19.69
C GLY A 46 12.27 -4.25 21.14
N THR A 47 12.21 -3.29 22.06
CA THR A 47 12.20 -3.56 23.51
C THR A 47 11.01 -4.43 23.93
N ASN A 48 9.80 -4.09 23.45
CA ASN A 48 8.55 -4.75 23.85
C ASN A 48 7.80 -5.40 22.68
N LYS A 49 8.10 -5.01 21.44
CA LYS A 49 7.38 -5.45 20.24
C LYS A 49 8.34 -6.10 19.25
N LYS A 50 7.85 -7.06 18.48
CA LYS A 50 8.49 -7.55 17.26
C LYS A 50 7.81 -6.93 16.05
N CYS A 51 8.62 -6.55 15.08
CA CYS A 51 8.23 -5.93 13.83
C CYS A 51 8.55 -6.90 12.69
N SER A 52 7.52 -7.39 12.00
CA SER A 52 7.70 -8.15 10.76
C SER A 52 7.65 -7.20 9.58
N VAL A 53 8.71 -7.20 8.79
CA VAL A 53 8.82 -6.50 7.51
C VAL A 53 8.65 -7.55 6.42
N LYS A 54 7.59 -7.42 5.61
CA LYS A 54 7.37 -8.30 4.46
C LYS A 54 7.41 -7.50 3.18
N GLU A 55 8.36 -7.84 2.31
CA GLU A 55 8.37 -7.37 0.93
C GLU A 55 7.23 -8.03 0.16
N TYR A 56 6.53 -7.24 -0.65
CA TYR A 56 5.50 -7.76 -1.55
C TYR A 56 5.52 -7.00 -2.87
N GLU A 57 5.15 -7.72 -3.94
CA GLU A 57 4.91 -7.09 -5.24
C GLU A 57 3.54 -6.42 -5.24
N LYS A 58 3.59 -5.08 -5.25
CA LYS A 58 2.44 -4.22 -5.48
C LYS A 58 2.17 -4.15 -6.98
N ILE A 59 0.93 -4.41 -7.35
CA ILE A 59 0.48 -4.34 -8.73
C ILE A 59 -0.20 -2.98 -8.93
N ILE A 60 0.26 -2.25 -9.93
CA ILE A 60 -0.24 -0.93 -10.29
C ILE A 60 -0.89 -1.04 -11.66
N TYR A 61 -2.15 -0.64 -11.71
CA TYR A 61 -2.92 -0.56 -12.94
C TYR A 61 -2.52 0.67 -13.73
N PRO A 62 -2.67 0.62 -15.07
CA PRO A 62 -2.42 1.79 -15.90
C PRO A 62 -3.34 2.95 -15.49
N GLU A 63 -2.86 4.17 -15.69
CA GLU A 63 -3.66 5.37 -15.43
C GLU A 63 -4.90 5.42 -16.32
N ASP A 64 -4.77 4.95 -17.55
CA ASP A 64 -5.86 4.77 -18.50
C ASP A 64 -6.69 3.52 -18.17
N LYS A 65 -7.56 3.69 -17.18
CA LYS A 65 -8.45 2.64 -16.70
C LYS A 65 -9.47 2.20 -17.75
N GLU A 66 -9.95 3.10 -18.60
CA GLU A 66 -10.98 2.77 -19.59
C GLU A 66 -10.44 1.83 -20.66
N ASN A 67 -9.27 2.15 -21.23
CA ASN A 67 -8.64 1.26 -22.21
C ASN A 67 -8.26 -0.09 -21.60
N PHE A 68 -7.80 -0.10 -20.35
CA PHE A 68 -7.50 -1.35 -19.65
C PHE A 68 -8.75 -2.21 -19.39
N VAL A 69 -9.86 -1.59 -18.96
CA VAL A 69 -11.15 -2.26 -18.80
C VAL A 69 -11.65 -2.82 -20.12
N ASN A 70 -11.58 -2.04 -21.20
CA ASN A 70 -12.02 -2.48 -22.53
C ASN A 70 -11.17 -3.63 -23.06
N LEU A 71 -9.85 -3.60 -22.87
CA LEU A 71 -8.97 -4.71 -23.22
C LEU A 71 -9.37 -6.00 -22.48
N ILE A 72 -9.62 -5.90 -21.17
CA ILE A 72 -10.02 -7.03 -20.33
C ILE A 72 -11.40 -7.57 -20.74
N LYS A 73 -12.35 -6.70 -21.11
CA LYS A 73 -13.66 -7.07 -21.65
C LYS A 73 -13.54 -7.77 -23.00
N ASN A 74 -12.73 -7.23 -23.92
CA ASN A 74 -12.50 -7.81 -25.24
C ASN A 74 -11.89 -9.21 -25.16
N LYS A 75 -11.08 -9.48 -24.13
CA LYS A 75 -10.52 -10.81 -23.86
C LYS A 75 -11.48 -11.74 -23.09
N GLY A 76 -12.70 -11.31 -22.78
CA GLY A 76 -13.69 -12.11 -22.04
C GLY A 76 -13.33 -12.36 -20.57
N LEU A 77 -12.37 -11.60 -20.01
CA LEU A 77 -11.82 -11.82 -18.67
C LEU A 77 -12.53 -10.97 -17.60
N TYR A 78 -13.38 -10.02 -18.01
CA TYR A 78 -14.00 -9.03 -17.12
C TYR A 78 -14.87 -9.66 -16.02
N ASP A 79 -15.74 -10.60 -16.38
CA ASP A 79 -16.59 -11.34 -15.43
C ASP A 79 -15.77 -12.27 -14.53
N LYS A 80 -14.73 -12.91 -15.08
CA LYS A 80 -13.83 -13.80 -14.34
C LYS A 80 -13.16 -13.07 -13.16
N PHE A 81 -12.79 -11.81 -13.35
CA PHE A 81 -12.18 -10.98 -12.31
C PHE A 81 -13.18 -10.12 -11.54
N SER A 82 -14.49 -10.36 -11.69
CA SER A 82 -15.56 -9.61 -11.01
C SER A 82 -15.35 -8.09 -11.07
N SER A 83 -15.30 -7.55 -12.28
CA SER A 83 -15.09 -6.10 -12.52
C SER A 83 -13.71 -5.60 -12.09
N LEU A 84 -12.63 -6.29 -12.48
CA LEU A 84 -11.24 -5.95 -12.12
C LEU A 84 -10.98 -5.87 -10.61
N ASN A 85 -11.55 -6.81 -9.86
CA ASN A 85 -11.27 -6.90 -8.44
C ASN A 85 -9.77 -7.18 -8.23
N TYR A 86 -9.09 -6.26 -7.53
CA TYR A 86 -7.66 -6.36 -7.24
C TYR A 86 -7.27 -7.70 -6.60
N PHE A 87 -8.09 -8.23 -5.70
CA PHE A 87 -7.82 -9.50 -5.02
C PHE A 87 -7.88 -10.72 -5.96
N LYS A 88 -8.60 -10.64 -7.08
CA LYS A 88 -8.67 -11.70 -8.09
C LYS A 88 -7.64 -11.53 -9.19
N LEU A 89 -7.41 -10.29 -9.62
CA LEU A 89 -6.47 -10.00 -10.72
C LEU A 89 -5.02 -10.07 -10.26
N ALA A 90 -4.71 -9.59 -9.06
CA ALA A 90 -3.33 -9.55 -8.56
C ALA A 90 -2.66 -10.94 -8.52
N PRO A 91 -3.30 -12.03 -8.05
CA PRO A 91 -2.75 -13.37 -8.15
C PRO A 91 -2.50 -13.83 -9.59
N ALA A 92 -3.42 -13.56 -10.52
CA ALA A 92 -3.29 -13.97 -11.93
C ALA A 92 -2.11 -13.26 -12.63
N VAL A 93 -1.90 -11.97 -12.33
CA VAL A 93 -0.73 -11.20 -12.78
C VAL A 93 0.58 -11.77 -12.24
N ARG A 94 0.62 -12.15 -10.96
CA ARG A 94 1.82 -12.75 -10.35
C ARG A 94 2.16 -14.10 -10.97
N LYS A 95 1.14 -14.91 -11.27
CA LYS A 95 1.28 -16.24 -11.90
C LYS A 95 1.49 -16.18 -13.41
N LYS A 96 1.45 -15.00 -14.04
CA LYS A 96 1.50 -14.81 -15.49
C LYS A 96 0.39 -15.60 -16.24
N GLU A 97 -0.79 -15.69 -15.64
CA GLU A 97 -1.97 -16.37 -16.21
C GLU A 97 -2.80 -15.43 -17.13
N LEU A 98 -2.29 -14.25 -17.44
CA LEU A 98 -2.93 -13.23 -18.27
C LEU A 98 -2.15 -13.07 -19.58
N ASP A 99 -2.83 -12.65 -20.63
CA ASP A 99 -2.21 -12.28 -21.90
C ASP A 99 -1.09 -11.24 -21.70
N SER A 100 -0.05 -11.34 -22.53
CA SER A 100 1.10 -10.42 -22.51
C SER A 100 0.66 -8.97 -22.65
N GLU A 101 -0.29 -8.66 -23.54
CA GLU A 101 -0.84 -7.30 -23.72
C GLU A 101 -1.41 -6.70 -22.44
N ILE A 102 -2.02 -7.51 -21.57
CA ILE A 102 -2.54 -7.07 -20.28
C ILE A 102 -1.40 -6.89 -19.29
N LEU A 103 -0.43 -7.82 -19.28
CA LEU A 103 0.72 -7.78 -18.38
C LEU A 103 1.65 -6.59 -18.68
N ASP A 104 1.81 -6.21 -19.95
CA ASP A 104 2.64 -5.09 -20.39
C ASP A 104 2.10 -3.73 -19.91
N LEU A 105 0.78 -3.62 -19.71
CA LEU A 105 0.14 -2.43 -19.14
C LEU A 105 0.24 -2.35 -17.61
N ILE A 106 0.65 -3.44 -16.94
CA ILE A 106 0.66 -3.52 -15.49
C ILE A 106 2.08 -3.30 -14.96
N LYS A 107 2.23 -2.26 -14.15
CA LYS A 107 3.50 -1.99 -13.46
C LYS A 107 3.58 -2.80 -12.16
N LYS A 108 4.72 -3.45 -11.93
CA LYS A 108 5.04 -4.13 -10.67
C LYS A 108 6.03 -3.28 -9.90
N GLU A 109 5.67 -2.92 -8.67
CA GLU A 109 6.56 -2.20 -7.75
C GLU A 109 6.79 -3.02 -6.49
N ARG A 110 7.99 -2.92 -5.93
CA ARG A 110 8.31 -3.53 -4.64
C ARG A 110 7.83 -2.59 -3.54
N ASP A 111 7.00 -3.11 -2.66
CA ASP A 111 6.50 -2.37 -1.51
C ASP A 111 6.68 -3.22 -0.24
N PHE A 112 6.62 -2.56 0.92
CA PHE A 112 6.91 -3.18 2.21
C PHE A 112 5.74 -3.01 3.16
N ARG A 113 5.27 -4.14 3.69
CA ARG A 113 4.28 -4.16 4.75
C ARG A 113 5.00 -4.37 6.09
N ILE A 114 4.75 -3.46 7.01
CA ILE A 114 5.18 -3.60 8.40
C ILE A 114 4.00 -4.14 9.22
N SER A 115 4.28 -5.03 10.16
CA SER A 115 3.31 -5.53 11.13
C SER A 115 3.95 -5.67 12.50
N LEU A 116 3.34 -5.03 13.50
CA LEU A 116 3.79 -5.09 14.89
C LEU A 116 3.04 -6.18 15.64
N LYS A 117 3.75 -6.96 16.45
CA LYS A 117 3.18 -7.94 17.39
C LYS A 117 3.88 -7.83 18.73
N ASP A 118 3.18 -8.23 19.79
CA ASP A 118 3.83 -8.46 21.07
C ASP A 118 4.94 -9.52 20.93
N LYS A 119 6.04 -9.29 21.65
CA LYS A 119 7.22 -10.14 21.59
C LYS A 119 6.88 -11.54 22.09
#